data_AF-A0A2H5YTU5-F1
#
_entry.id   AF-A0A2H5YTU5-F1
#
_cell.length_a   1.000
_cell.length_b   1.000
_cell.length_c   1.000
_cell.angle_alpha   90.00
_cell.angle_beta   90.00
_cell.angle_gamma   90.00
#
_symmetry.space_group_name_H-M   'P 1'
#
loop_
_entity.id
_entity.type
_entity.pdbx_description
1 polymer ?
#
loop_
_entity_poly.entity_id
_entity_poly.type
_entity_poly.pdbx_seq_one_letter_code
_entity_poly.pdbx_strand_id
1 'polypeptide(L)'
;MEQLTARVDELTQRMVQVEEQIARLTARVDDLTVRLEQLTARVDDLTVRMEQLTARVDELAQAQVRTEQRLERLIARVDVIERDLANLRSEFRGYRLEWRYIQRPSAYFGPLLRRLRLVWPSEAVDQYDDRLPRWAAEELLRADLLVTGVPRYQPDAGEVWLVVEISARVDRGDVERAVRRAEALRAAGLRALPAVAGERTTQGAKTAVQEQTVVLFKNGTVEGWEEALQRWAS
;
A
#
# COMPACT_ATOMS: atom_id res chain seq x y z
N MET A 1 -111.71 -4.28 -43.96
CA MET A 1 -111.09 -2.94 -44.06
C MET A 1 -110.63 -2.44 -42.69
N GLU A 2 -111.47 -2.46 -41.66
CA GLU A 2 -111.13 -1.98 -40.31
C GLU A 2 -109.96 -2.74 -39.66
N GLN A 3 -109.97 -4.08 -39.69
CA GLN A 3 -108.85 -4.91 -39.20
C GLN A 3 -107.52 -4.70 -39.95
N LEU A 4 -107.58 -4.38 -41.25
CA LEU A 4 -106.40 -4.10 -42.06
C LEU A 4 -105.82 -2.73 -41.70
N THR A 5 -106.68 -1.75 -41.46
CA THR A 5 -106.31 -0.39 -41.02
C THR A 5 -105.62 -0.44 -39.65
N ALA A 6 -106.21 -1.17 -38.69
CA ALA A 6 -105.61 -1.34 -37.37
C ALA A 6 -104.23 -2.04 -37.40
N ARG A 7 -104.04 -3.03 -38.28
CA ARG A 7 -102.72 -3.68 -38.48
C ARG A 7 -101.69 -2.74 -39.12
N VAL A 8 -102.11 -1.88 -40.04
CA VAL A 8 -101.24 -0.86 -40.65
C VAL A 8 -100.83 0.19 -39.61
N ASP A 9 -101.75 0.62 -38.75
CA ASP A 9 -101.46 1.56 -37.66
C ASP A 9 -100.48 0.99 -36.64
N GLU A 10 -100.66 -0.28 -36.24
CA GLU A 10 -99.75 -0.99 -35.33
C GLU A 10 -98.35 -1.15 -35.94
N LEU A 11 -98.25 -1.52 -37.22
CA LEU A 11 -96.97 -1.61 -37.92
C LEU A 11 -96.29 -0.23 -38.02
N THR A 12 -97.07 0.83 -38.26
CA THR A 12 -96.57 2.20 -38.30
C THR A 12 -95.98 2.61 -36.94
N GLN A 13 -96.67 2.32 -35.84
CA GLN A 13 -96.15 2.59 -34.49
C GLN A 13 -94.88 1.79 -34.18
N ARG A 14 -94.83 0.51 -34.56
CA ARG A 14 -93.61 -0.31 -34.40
C ARG A 14 -92.45 0.23 -35.24
N MET A 15 -92.73 0.72 -36.44
CA MET A 15 -91.70 1.32 -37.31
C MET A 15 -91.12 2.59 -36.68
N VAL A 16 -91.96 3.47 -36.12
CA VAL A 16 -91.52 4.64 -35.36
C VAL A 16 -90.65 4.26 -34.15
N GLN A 17 -91.04 3.23 -33.39
CA GLN A 17 -90.24 2.76 -32.26
C GLN A 17 -88.87 2.20 -32.68
N VAL A 18 -88.81 1.48 -33.80
CA VAL A 18 -87.55 0.97 -34.36
C VAL A 18 -86.67 2.12 -34.84
N GLU A 19 -87.23 3.13 -35.51
CA GLU A 19 -86.49 4.33 -35.92
C GLU A 19 -85.88 5.07 -34.72
N GLU A 20 -86.62 5.23 -33.63
CA GLU A 20 -86.09 5.82 -32.39
C GLU A 20 -84.97 4.97 -31.76
N GLN A 21 -85.11 3.64 -31.77
CA GLN A 21 -84.07 2.73 -31.27
C GLN A 21 -82.80 2.80 -32.13
N ILE A 22 -82.95 2.86 -33.46
CA ILE A 22 -81.83 3.02 -34.39
C ILE A 22 -81.12 4.34 -34.11
N ALA A 23 -81.86 5.46 -33.99
CA ALA A 23 -81.26 6.76 -33.69
C ALA A 23 -80.47 6.77 -32.37
N ARG A 24 -80.98 6.12 -31.32
CA ARG A 24 -80.27 5.97 -30.04
C ARG A 24 -79.01 5.12 -30.16
N LEU A 25 -79.06 4.04 -30.94
CA LEU A 25 -77.91 3.18 -31.20
C LEU A 25 -76.83 3.92 -32.00
N THR A 26 -77.21 4.66 -33.04
CA THR A 26 -76.29 5.51 -33.81
C THR A 26 -75.57 6.51 -32.91
N ALA A 27 -76.32 7.24 -32.06
CA ALA A 27 -75.71 8.19 -31.12
C ALA A 27 -74.73 7.52 -30.13
N ARG A 28 -75.02 6.28 -29.68
CA ARG A 28 -74.10 5.52 -28.82
C ARG A 28 -72.85 5.06 -29.58
N VAL A 29 -72.99 4.67 -30.85
CA VAL A 29 -71.85 4.30 -31.69
C VAL A 29 -70.95 5.51 -31.94
N ASP A 30 -71.52 6.69 -32.16
CA ASP A 30 -70.75 7.93 -32.33
C ASP A 30 -69.97 8.29 -31.06
N ASP A 31 -70.59 8.23 -29.88
CA ASP A 31 -69.92 8.46 -28.58
C ASP A 31 -68.80 7.43 -28.32
N LEU A 32 -69.03 6.16 -28.64
CA LEU A 32 -68.01 5.12 -28.52
C LEU A 32 -66.83 5.36 -29.49
N THR A 33 -67.10 5.85 -30.70
CA THR A 33 -66.07 6.18 -31.69
C THR A 33 -65.16 7.29 -31.17
N VAL A 34 -65.74 8.38 -30.65
CA VAL A 34 -64.99 9.49 -30.05
C VAL A 34 -64.14 9.01 -28.86
N ARG A 35 -64.69 8.15 -27.99
CA ARG A 35 -63.93 7.60 -26.86
C ARG A 35 -62.77 6.71 -27.31
N LEU A 36 -62.97 5.93 -28.38
CA LEU A 36 -61.91 5.09 -28.95
C LEU A 36 -60.77 5.96 -29.51
N GLU A 37 -61.09 7.02 -30.25
CA GLU A 37 -60.08 7.97 -30.76
C GLU A 37 -59.27 8.61 -29.63
N GLN A 38 -59.93 9.02 -28.54
CA GLN A 38 -59.25 9.56 -27.35
C GLN A 38 -58.36 8.53 -26.66
N LEU A 39 -58.79 7.27 -26.59
CA LEU A 39 -57.99 6.18 -26.04
C LEU A 39 -56.75 5.93 -26.90
N THR A 40 -56.90 5.86 -28.22
CA THR A 40 -55.78 5.70 -29.16
C THR A 40 -54.76 6.82 -28.98
N ALA A 41 -55.20 8.08 -28.93
CA ALA A 41 -54.30 9.22 -28.70
C ALA A 41 -53.55 9.13 -27.35
N ARG A 42 -54.20 8.63 -26.29
CA ARG A 42 -53.54 8.41 -24.99
C ARG A 42 -52.53 7.28 -25.04
N VAL A 43 -52.80 6.21 -25.78
CA VAL A 43 -51.86 5.09 -25.97
C VAL A 43 -50.64 5.56 -26.76
N ASP A 44 -50.82 6.40 -27.77
CA ASP A 44 -49.73 6.98 -28.55
C ASP A 44 -48.81 7.86 -27.67
N ASP A 45 -49.39 8.74 -26.85
CA ASP A 45 -48.64 9.57 -25.88
C ASP A 45 -47.88 8.71 -24.85
N LEU A 46 -48.50 7.65 -24.34
CA LEU A 46 -47.84 6.71 -23.44
C LEU A 46 -46.68 5.98 -24.11
N THR A 47 -46.81 5.60 -25.38
CA THR A 47 -45.75 4.95 -26.16
C THR A 47 -44.53 5.88 -26.26
N VAL A 48 -44.74 7.14 -26.63
CA VAL A 48 -43.66 8.13 -26.73
C VAL A 48 -42.97 8.35 -25.38
N ARG A 49 -43.74 8.43 -24.28
CA ARG A 49 -43.16 8.57 -22.93
C ARG A 49 -42.35 7.34 -22.52
N MET A 50 -42.79 6.15 -22.89
CA MET A 50 -42.05 4.91 -22.63
C MET A 50 -40.72 4.91 -23.40
N GLU A 51 -40.71 5.28 -24.68
CA GLU A 51 -39.47 5.38 -25.47
C GLU A 51 -38.48 6.38 -24.86
N GLN A 52 -38.96 7.54 -24.40
CA GLN A 52 -38.12 8.53 -23.71
C GLN A 52 -37.55 8.01 -22.39
N LEU A 53 -38.35 7.27 -21.62
CA LEU A 53 -37.90 6.65 -20.36
C LEU A 53 -36.85 5.57 -20.63
N THR A 54 -37.05 4.72 -21.64
CA THR A 54 -36.06 3.71 -22.05
C THR A 54 -34.74 4.37 -22.44
N ALA A 55 -34.77 5.41 -23.27
CA ALA A 55 -33.57 6.14 -23.65
C ALA A 55 -32.84 6.75 -22.43
N ARG A 56 -33.59 7.32 -21.48
CA ARG A 56 -33.02 7.88 -20.25
C ARG A 56 -32.40 6.81 -19.34
N VAL A 57 -33.00 5.63 -19.27
CA VAL A 57 -32.45 4.48 -18.52
C VAL A 57 -31.14 4.01 -19.17
N ASP A 58 -31.08 3.93 -20.49
CA ASP A 58 -29.87 3.55 -21.22
C ASP A 58 -28.72 4.57 -20.98
N GLU A 59 -29.02 5.87 -20.99
CA GLU A 59 -28.05 6.92 -20.67
C GLU A 59 -27.51 6.80 -19.24
N LEU A 60 -28.40 6.51 -18.27
CA LEU A 60 -28.01 6.29 -16.87
C LEU A 60 -27.14 5.04 -16.72
N ALA A 61 -27.47 3.94 -17.40
CA ALA A 61 -26.66 2.72 -17.40
C ALA A 61 -25.25 2.99 -17.95
N GLN A 62 -25.13 3.75 -19.05
CA GLN A 62 -23.83 4.14 -19.60
C GLN A 62 -23.05 5.10 -18.68
N ALA A 63 -23.74 6.02 -17.99
CA ALA A 63 -23.12 6.89 -16.99
C ALA A 63 -22.60 6.08 -15.78
N GLN A 64 -23.34 5.06 -15.36
CA GLN A 64 -22.94 4.13 -14.30
C GLN A 64 -21.67 3.37 -14.70
N VAL A 65 -21.64 2.74 -15.87
CA VAL A 65 -20.45 2.01 -16.37
C VAL A 65 -19.22 2.94 -16.41
N ARG A 66 -19.37 4.18 -16.90
CA ARG A 66 -18.28 5.16 -16.90
C ARG A 66 -17.81 5.53 -15.49
N THR A 67 -18.71 5.55 -14.53
CA THR A 67 -18.40 5.84 -13.13
C THR A 67 -17.66 4.68 -12.48
N GLU A 68 -18.11 3.45 -12.71
CA GLU A 68 -17.44 2.22 -12.25
C GLU A 68 -16.00 2.14 -12.78
N GLN A 69 -15.79 2.38 -14.08
CA GLN A 69 -14.45 2.44 -14.68
C GLN A 69 -13.56 3.56 -14.10
N ARG A 70 -14.14 4.67 -13.63
CA ARG A 70 -13.38 5.74 -12.96
C ARG A 70 -13.01 5.34 -11.54
N LEU A 71 -13.91 4.65 -10.83
CA LEU A 71 -13.68 4.13 -9.49
C LEU A 71 -12.57 3.07 -9.49
N GLU A 72 -12.59 2.13 -10.44
CA GLU A 72 -11.54 1.11 -10.58
C GLU A 72 -10.16 1.76 -10.79
N ARG A 73 -10.08 2.78 -11.64
CA ARG A 73 -8.84 3.55 -11.85
C ARG A 73 -8.39 4.30 -10.60
N LEU A 74 -9.33 4.84 -9.82
CA LEU A 74 -9.03 5.50 -8.56
C LEU A 74 -8.46 4.51 -7.54
N ILE A 75 -9.09 3.34 -7.40
CA ILE A 75 -8.65 2.26 -6.50
C ILE A 75 -7.22 1.84 -6.87
N ALA A 76 -6.95 1.57 -8.16
CA ALA A 76 -5.62 1.21 -8.61
C ALA A 76 -4.57 2.29 -8.31
N ARG A 77 -4.94 3.57 -8.43
CA ARG A 77 -4.05 4.69 -8.09
C ARG A 77 -3.79 4.80 -6.59
N VAL A 78 -4.81 4.56 -5.76
CA VAL A 78 -4.66 4.53 -4.29
C VAL A 78 -3.73 3.40 -3.88
N ASP A 79 -3.88 2.20 -4.44
CA ASP A 79 -2.98 1.07 -4.17
C ASP A 79 -1.51 1.38 -4.48
N VAL A 80 -1.25 2.09 -5.59
CA VAL A 80 0.12 2.53 -5.94
C VAL A 80 0.65 3.52 -4.90
N ILE A 81 -0.16 4.52 -4.53
CA ILE A 81 0.23 5.53 -3.52
C ILE A 81 0.52 4.86 -2.17
N GLU A 82 -0.27 3.87 -1.75
CA GLU A 82 -0.04 3.14 -0.50
C GLU A 82 1.28 2.38 -0.52
N ARG A 83 1.62 1.73 -1.62
CA ARG A 83 2.91 1.05 -1.80
C ARG A 83 4.08 2.04 -1.77
N ASP A 84 3.98 3.14 -2.50
CA ASP A 84 5.01 4.17 -2.54
C ASP A 84 5.23 4.79 -1.15
N LEU A 85 4.14 5.07 -0.43
CA LEU A 85 4.22 5.60 0.93
C LEU A 85 4.84 4.58 1.92
N ALA A 86 4.54 3.30 1.76
CA ALA A 86 5.15 2.25 2.58
C ALA A 86 6.66 2.16 2.33
N ASN A 87 7.10 2.25 1.07
CA ASN A 87 8.51 2.25 0.69
C ASN A 87 9.24 3.48 1.24
N LEU A 88 8.70 4.69 1.03
CA LEU A 88 9.28 5.93 1.55
C LEU A 88 9.39 5.92 3.08
N ARG A 89 8.38 5.41 3.79
CA ARG A 89 8.44 5.24 5.25
C ARG A 89 9.50 4.23 5.69
N SER A 90 9.75 3.20 4.89
CA SER A 90 10.81 2.23 5.16
C SER A 90 12.19 2.88 5.02
N GLU A 91 12.44 3.54 3.90
CA GLU A 91 13.69 4.27 3.63
C GLU A 91 13.95 5.33 4.69
N PHE A 92 12.97 6.18 4.99
CA PHE A 92 13.10 7.22 5.99
C PHE A 92 13.43 6.67 7.39
N ARG A 93 12.86 5.51 7.76
CA ARG A 93 13.22 4.85 9.03
C ARG A 93 14.67 4.37 9.05
N GLY A 94 15.17 3.84 7.94
CA GLY A 94 16.58 3.46 7.76
C GLY A 94 17.50 4.66 7.97
N TYR A 95 17.33 5.70 7.14
CA TYR A 95 18.11 6.93 7.23
C TYR A 95 18.05 7.59 8.61
N ARG A 96 16.87 7.67 9.22
CA ARG A 96 16.69 8.24 10.56
C ARG A 96 17.48 7.45 11.61
N LEU A 97 17.52 6.12 11.50
CA LEU A 97 18.22 5.27 12.45
C LEU A 97 19.73 5.45 12.33
N GLU A 98 20.29 5.38 11.12
CA GLU A 98 21.70 5.66 10.83
C GLU A 98 22.12 7.04 11.34
N TRP A 99 21.34 8.06 11.01
CA TRP A 99 21.59 9.43 11.46
C TRP A 99 21.63 9.54 12.99
N ARG A 100 20.83 8.75 13.72
CA ARG A 100 20.81 8.75 15.19
C ARG A 100 22.10 8.20 15.79
N TYR A 101 22.71 7.17 15.19
CA TYR A 101 24.00 6.64 15.65
C TYR A 101 25.14 7.62 15.38
N ILE A 102 25.09 8.35 14.26
CA ILE A 102 26.10 9.35 13.88
C ILE A 102 25.99 10.63 14.72
N GLN A 103 24.77 11.10 14.99
CA GLN A 103 24.55 12.35 15.75
C GLN A 103 24.69 12.19 17.27
N ARG A 104 24.48 10.97 17.80
CA ARG A 104 24.54 10.71 19.24
C ARG A 104 25.46 9.52 19.56
N PRO A 105 26.70 9.50 19.05
CA PRO A 105 27.57 8.34 19.19
C PRO A 105 27.92 8.06 20.66
N SER A 106 28.04 9.12 21.48
CA SER A 106 28.29 8.98 22.92
C SER A 106 27.17 8.27 23.69
N ALA A 107 25.91 8.33 23.21
CA ALA A 107 24.80 7.66 23.87
C ALA A 107 24.84 6.13 23.66
N TYR A 108 25.36 5.68 22.52
CA TYR A 108 25.41 4.27 22.15
C TYR A 108 26.75 3.62 22.50
N PHE A 109 27.84 4.28 22.12
CA PHE A 109 29.19 3.73 22.23
C PHE A 109 29.93 4.24 23.46
N GLY A 110 29.55 5.40 24.01
CA GLY A 110 30.19 5.99 25.19
C GLY A 110 30.18 5.12 26.45
N PRO A 111 29.11 4.34 26.75
CA PRO A 111 29.13 3.38 27.85
C PRO A 111 30.21 2.30 27.69
N LEU A 112 30.52 1.89 26.45
CA LEU A 112 31.47 0.81 26.16
C LEU A 112 32.89 1.30 25.92
N LEU A 113 33.05 2.49 25.31
CA LEU A 113 34.32 3.00 24.82
C LEU A 113 34.68 4.35 25.46
N ARG A 114 35.98 4.53 25.74
CA ARG A 114 36.64 5.80 26.01
C ARG A 114 37.40 6.25 24.76
N ARG A 115 37.70 7.55 24.65
CA ARG A 115 38.41 8.13 23.49
C ARG A 115 37.73 7.78 22.15
N LEU A 116 36.40 7.85 22.18
CA LEU A 116 35.54 7.51 21.06
C LEU A 116 35.85 8.39 19.84
N ARG A 117 36.05 7.76 18.68
CA ARG A 117 36.15 8.43 17.38
C ARG A 117 35.25 7.72 16.37
N LEU A 118 34.48 8.48 15.64
CA LEU A 118 33.82 7.99 14.42
C LEU A 118 34.83 8.10 13.29
N VAL A 119 34.94 7.05 12.47
CA VAL A 119 35.82 7.02 11.31
C VAL A 119 34.94 6.77 10.09
N TRP A 120 35.06 7.59 9.05
CA TRP A 120 34.32 7.33 7.83
C TRP A 120 34.94 6.14 7.09
N PRO A 121 34.14 5.26 6.45
CA PRO A 121 34.67 4.12 5.72
C PRO A 121 35.76 4.47 4.71
N SER A 122 35.62 5.59 3.98
CA SER A 122 36.64 6.08 3.06
C SER A 122 37.96 6.42 3.74
N GLU A 123 37.91 7.08 4.90
CA GLU A 123 39.11 7.43 5.67
C GLU A 123 39.83 6.17 6.16
N ALA A 124 39.08 5.16 6.60
CA ALA A 124 39.67 3.89 7.02
C ALA A 124 40.31 3.15 5.85
N VAL A 125 39.66 3.11 4.69
CA VAL A 125 40.22 2.49 3.49
C VAL A 125 41.49 3.21 3.04
N ASP A 126 41.47 4.55 2.93
CA ASP A 126 42.65 5.33 2.57
C ASP A 126 43.81 5.14 3.56
N GLN A 127 43.51 5.08 4.86
CA GLN A 127 44.53 4.91 5.89
C GLN A 127 45.18 3.52 5.90
N TYR A 128 44.45 2.48 5.53
CA TYR A 128 44.89 1.09 5.64
C TYR A 128 44.99 0.36 4.29
N ASP A 129 44.90 1.07 3.16
CA ASP A 129 44.83 0.50 1.80
C ASP A 129 45.93 -0.54 1.54
N ASP A 130 47.19 -0.19 1.85
CA ASP A 130 48.36 -1.08 1.68
C ASP A 130 48.29 -2.38 2.49
N ARG A 131 47.45 -2.43 3.53
CA ARG A 131 47.28 -3.56 4.45
C ARG A 131 45.98 -4.32 4.23
N LEU A 132 45.05 -3.77 3.43
CA LEU A 132 43.76 -4.40 3.17
C LEU A 132 43.90 -5.48 2.08
N PRO A 133 43.22 -6.63 2.22
CA PRO A 133 43.15 -7.60 1.13
C PRO A 133 42.34 -7.02 -0.04
N ARG A 134 42.61 -7.48 -1.27
CA ARG A 134 42.02 -6.90 -2.51
C ARG A 134 40.48 -6.83 -2.52
N TRP A 135 39.81 -7.73 -1.82
CA TRP A 135 38.34 -7.76 -1.74
C TRP A 135 37.77 -6.81 -0.67
N ALA A 136 38.60 -6.37 0.29
CA ALA A 136 38.13 -5.68 1.49
C ALA A 136 37.78 -4.21 1.27
N ALA A 137 38.48 -3.50 0.38
CA ALA A 137 38.28 -2.07 0.20
C ALA A 137 36.84 -1.74 -0.19
N GLU A 138 36.30 -2.40 -1.23
CA GLU A 138 34.91 -2.18 -1.66
C GLU A 138 33.89 -2.61 -0.59
N GLU A 139 34.17 -3.71 0.12
CA GLU A 139 33.29 -4.21 1.17
C GLU A 139 33.25 -3.25 2.38
N LEU A 140 34.40 -2.67 2.76
CA LEU A 140 34.51 -1.70 3.84
C LEU A 140 33.87 -0.36 3.47
N LEU A 141 34.03 0.13 2.24
CA LEU A 141 33.39 1.37 1.78
C LEU A 141 31.86 1.36 1.93
N ARG A 142 31.25 0.16 1.95
CA ARG A 142 29.82 -0.02 2.13
C ARG A 142 29.39 -0.15 3.59
N ALA A 143 30.32 -0.11 4.56
CA ALA A 143 30.02 -0.14 5.99
C ALA A 143 29.21 1.11 6.40
N ASP A 144 28.19 0.91 7.23
CA ASP A 144 27.33 2.04 7.64
C ASP A 144 28.06 2.97 8.62
N LEU A 145 28.84 2.39 9.54
CA LEU A 145 29.60 3.15 10.52
C LEU A 145 30.83 2.38 11.03
N LEU A 146 31.98 3.05 11.05
CA LEU A 146 33.16 2.59 11.78
C LEU A 146 33.38 3.45 13.02
N VAL A 147 33.64 2.79 14.14
CA VAL A 147 33.87 3.43 15.43
C VAL A 147 35.15 2.88 16.03
N THR A 148 36.00 3.74 16.57
CA THR A 148 37.19 3.31 17.31
C THR A 148 37.24 3.92 18.70
N GLY A 149 37.88 3.22 19.63
CA GLY A 149 38.07 3.67 20.99
C GLY A 149 38.72 2.61 21.87
N VAL A 150 38.89 2.92 23.14
CA VAL A 150 39.47 2.00 24.13
C VAL A 150 38.34 1.44 25.02
N PRO A 151 38.21 0.12 25.19
CA PRO A 151 37.20 -0.48 26.07
C PRO A 151 37.24 0.12 27.47
N ARG A 152 36.10 0.62 27.94
CA ARG A 152 36.01 1.39 29.18
C ARG A 152 36.36 0.57 30.41
N TYR A 153 36.00 -0.70 30.42
CA TYR A 153 36.16 -1.59 31.58
C TYR A 153 37.30 -2.60 31.40
N GLN A 154 37.97 -2.61 30.24
CA GLN A 154 39.11 -3.46 29.93
C GLN A 154 40.15 -2.68 29.09
N PRO A 155 40.78 -1.62 29.66
CA PRO A 155 41.66 -0.74 28.89
C PRO A 155 42.92 -1.45 28.35
N ASP A 156 43.33 -2.57 28.96
CA ASP A 156 44.48 -3.37 28.53
C ASP A 156 44.26 -4.04 27.17
N ALA A 157 43.00 -4.17 26.73
CA ALA A 157 42.64 -4.61 25.38
C ALA A 157 43.02 -3.59 24.30
N GLY A 158 43.51 -2.40 24.66
CA GLY A 158 43.99 -1.40 23.72
C GLY A 158 42.88 -0.75 22.90
N GLU A 159 43.26 -0.12 21.78
CA GLU A 159 42.28 0.45 20.85
C GLU A 159 41.59 -0.67 20.05
N VAL A 160 40.26 -0.63 20.02
CA VAL A 160 39.42 -1.54 19.26
C VAL A 160 38.61 -0.77 18.22
N TRP A 161 38.28 -1.45 17.14
CA TRP A 161 37.40 -0.99 16.07
C TRP A 161 36.07 -1.72 16.17
N LEU A 162 34.96 -1.01 15.97
CA LEU A 162 33.63 -1.58 15.77
C LEU A 162 33.22 -1.32 14.34
N VAL A 163 32.86 -2.38 13.63
CA VAL A 163 32.23 -2.28 12.32
C VAL A 163 30.73 -2.48 12.52
N VAL A 164 29.96 -1.40 12.39
CA VAL A 164 28.55 -1.37 12.77
C VAL A 164 27.69 -1.35 11.51
N GLU A 165 26.88 -2.39 11.33
CA GLU A 165 25.77 -2.41 10.36
C GLU A 165 24.50 -1.92 11.03
N ILE A 166 23.81 -0.96 10.42
CA ILE A 166 22.63 -0.31 10.97
C ILE A 166 21.42 -0.62 10.09
N SER A 167 20.43 -1.28 10.68
CA SER A 167 19.19 -1.63 9.98
C SER A 167 17.98 -1.46 10.89
N ALA A 168 16.89 -0.88 10.36
CA ALA A 168 15.62 -0.81 11.10
C ALA A 168 15.13 -2.21 11.52
N ARG A 169 15.46 -3.24 10.72
CA ARG A 169 15.21 -4.65 11.03
C ARG A 169 16.47 -5.45 10.72
N VAL A 170 17.23 -5.77 11.77
CA VAL A 170 18.44 -6.57 11.65
C VAL A 170 18.08 -8.01 11.23
N ASP A 171 18.64 -8.44 10.11
CA ASP A 171 18.56 -9.80 9.59
C ASP A 171 19.91 -10.54 9.61
N ARG A 172 19.93 -11.79 9.17
CA ARG A 172 21.15 -12.61 9.14
C ARG A 172 22.21 -12.02 8.22
N GLY A 173 21.80 -11.41 7.11
CA GLY A 173 22.70 -10.78 6.16
C GLY A 173 23.40 -9.57 6.76
N ASP A 174 22.70 -8.76 7.56
CA ASP A 174 23.32 -7.66 8.31
C ASP A 174 24.44 -8.16 9.25
N VAL A 175 24.19 -9.27 9.96
CA VAL A 175 25.20 -9.89 10.85
C VAL A 175 26.41 -10.39 10.06
N GLU A 176 26.17 -11.11 8.97
CA GLU A 176 27.24 -11.65 8.13
C GLU A 176 28.06 -10.54 7.45
N ARG A 177 27.43 -9.41 7.07
CA ARG A 177 28.14 -8.22 6.55
C ARG A 177 29.04 -7.61 7.61
N ALA A 178 28.53 -7.40 8.83
CA ALA A 178 29.33 -6.88 9.96
C ALA A 178 30.57 -7.74 10.21
N VAL A 179 30.41 -9.07 10.18
CA VAL A 179 31.49 -10.03 10.37
C VAL A 179 32.52 -9.94 9.26
N ARG A 180 32.12 -10.02 7.99
CA ARG A 180 33.05 -9.91 6.85
C ARG A 180 33.81 -8.58 6.85
N ARG A 181 33.15 -7.48 7.16
CA ARG A 181 33.80 -6.16 7.22
C ARG A 181 34.76 -6.04 8.42
N ALA A 182 34.42 -6.64 9.56
CA ALA A 182 35.37 -6.74 10.67
C ALA A 182 36.58 -7.64 10.33
N GLU A 183 36.39 -8.72 9.56
CA GLU A 183 37.49 -9.56 9.05
C GLU A 183 38.43 -8.78 8.15
N ALA A 184 37.90 -7.88 7.30
CA ALA A 184 38.71 -7.00 6.48
C ALA A 184 39.66 -6.11 7.31
N LEU A 185 39.16 -5.45 8.36
CA LEU A 185 40.01 -4.66 9.27
C LEU A 185 41.00 -5.54 10.07
N ARG A 186 40.58 -6.75 10.47
CA ARG A 186 41.48 -7.71 11.13
C ARG A 186 42.59 -8.22 10.22
N ALA A 187 42.31 -8.45 8.95
CA ALA A 187 43.33 -8.78 7.95
C ALA A 187 44.35 -7.64 7.78
N ALA A 188 43.91 -6.40 7.98
CA ALA A 188 44.79 -5.25 8.09
C ALA A 188 45.57 -5.18 9.41
N GLY A 189 45.37 -6.08 10.37
CA GLY A 189 46.04 -6.10 11.68
C GLY A 189 45.39 -5.22 12.75
N LEU A 190 44.12 -4.84 12.58
CA LEU A 190 43.36 -4.05 13.56
C LEU A 190 42.50 -4.97 14.43
N ARG A 191 42.30 -4.61 15.70
CA ARG A 191 41.38 -5.32 16.61
C ARG A 191 39.95 -4.89 16.33
N ALA A 192 39.31 -5.53 15.35
CA ALA A 192 37.95 -5.16 14.92
C ALA A 192 36.89 -6.15 15.42
N LEU A 193 35.82 -5.62 16.01
CA LEU A 193 34.64 -6.33 16.47
C LEU A 193 33.49 -6.07 15.49
N PRO A 194 32.77 -7.11 15.05
CA PRO A 194 31.54 -6.93 14.31
C PRO A 194 30.41 -6.47 15.22
N ALA A 195 29.59 -5.54 14.74
CA ALA A 195 28.42 -5.05 15.44
C ALA A 195 27.24 -4.85 14.49
N VAL A 196 26.03 -5.06 15.01
CA VAL A 196 24.77 -4.76 14.33
C VAL A 196 23.91 -3.87 15.23
N ALA A 197 23.16 -2.98 14.62
CA ALA A 197 22.38 -1.96 15.29
C ALA A 197 20.97 -1.88 14.69
N GLY A 198 19.93 -1.96 15.53
CA GLY A 198 18.56 -1.94 15.03
C GLY A 198 17.44 -1.74 16.04
N GLU A 199 16.23 -1.51 15.55
CA GLU A 199 15.02 -1.43 16.38
C GLU A 199 14.38 -2.83 16.53
N ARG A 200 14.48 -3.66 15.49
CA ARG A 200 13.93 -5.02 15.42
C ARG A 200 14.99 -6.01 14.98
N THR A 201 14.79 -7.27 15.31
CA THR A 201 15.72 -8.37 15.02
C THR A 201 14.91 -9.57 14.55
N THR A 202 15.29 -10.18 13.43
CA THR A 202 14.70 -11.44 12.97
C THR A 202 15.20 -12.62 13.81
N GLN A 203 14.53 -13.78 13.73
CA GLN A 203 15.02 -14.99 14.41
C GLN A 203 16.38 -15.44 13.85
N GLY A 204 16.56 -15.37 12.53
CA GLY A 204 17.83 -15.69 11.88
C GLY A 204 18.99 -14.79 12.34
N ALA A 205 18.72 -13.48 12.53
CA ALA A 205 19.69 -12.56 13.11
C ALA A 205 20.08 -12.93 14.55
N LYS A 206 19.11 -13.25 15.41
CA LYS A 206 19.40 -13.64 16.81
C LYS A 206 20.34 -14.85 16.88
N THR A 207 20.06 -15.88 16.09
CA THR A 207 20.90 -17.07 15.99
C THR A 207 22.30 -16.70 15.47
N ALA A 208 22.39 -15.95 14.37
CA ALA A 208 23.67 -15.55 13.80
C ALA A 208 24.52 -14.68 14.73
N VAL A 209 23.91 -13.76 15.49
CA VAL A 209 24.58 -12.92 16.50
C VAL A 209 25.29 -13.78 17.56
N GLN A 210 24.62 -14.85 18.02
CA GLN A 210 25.19 -15.76 19.01
C GLN A 210 26.30 -16.63 18.40
N GLU A 211 26.03 -17.25 17.25
CA GLU A 211 26.98 -18.14 16.54
C GLU A 211 28.29 -17.41 16.17
N GLN A 212 28.16 -16.18 15.67
CA GLN A 212 29.28 -15.40 15.16
C GLN A 212 29.83 -14.39 16.20
N THR A 213 29.25 -14.36 17.41
CA THR A 213 29.64 -13.46 18.51
C THR A 213 29.76 -12.01 18.04
N VAL A 214 28.61 -11.44 17.67
CA VAL A 214 28.47 -10.08 17.16
C VAL A 214 27.84 -9.20 18.24
N VAL A 215 28.30 -7.96 18.38
CA VAL A 215 27.69 -7.02 19.33
C VAL A 215 26.34 -6.55 18.77
N LEU A 216 25.26 -6.64 19.56
CA LEU A 216 23.93 -6.17 19.15
C LEU A 216 23.55 -4.91 19.93
N PHE A 217 23.40 -3.79 19.22
CA PHE A 217 22.81 -2.56 19.74
C PHE A 217 21.32 -2.51 19.40
N LYS A 218 20.46 -2.52 20.43
CA LYS A 218 19.01 -2.55 20.21
C LYS A 218 18.27 -1.69 21.20
N ASN A 219 17.49 -0.72 20.73
CA ASN A 219 16.64 0.13 21.58
C ASN A 219 17.39 0.77 22.79
N GLY A 220 18.70 1.04 22.65
CA GLY A 220 19.53 1.60 23.72
C GLY A 220 20.19 0.57 24.64
N THR A 221 19.92 -0.72 24.46
CA THR A 221 20.64 -1.81 25.14
C THR A 221 21.75 -2.36 24.25
N VAL A 222 22.74 -3.00 24.87
CA VAL A 222 23.87 -3.65 24.21
C VAL A 222 23.92 -5.09 24.68
N GLU A 223 24.04 -6.03 23.76
CA GLU A 223 24.16 -7.47 24.02
C GLU A 223 25.44 -8.01 23.34
N GLY A 224 26.08 -9.01 23.94
CA GLY A 224 27.24 -9.71 23.34
C GLY A 224 28.57 -8.95 23.38
N TRP A 225 28.66 -7.83 24.10
CA TRP A 225 29.87 -7.00 24.14
C TRP A 225 31.07 -7.73 24.73
N GLU A 226 30.89 -8.38 25.88
CA GLU A 226 31.98 -9.00 26.64
C GLU A 226 32.53 -10.22 25.89
N GLU A 227 31.64 -11.05 25.34
CA GLU A 227 31.99 -12.21 24.53
C GLU A 227 32.70 -11.79 23.24
N ALA A 228 32.20 -10.74 22.57
CA ALA A 228 32.82 -10.22 21.35
C ALA A 228 34.21 -9.62 21.63
N LEU A 229 34.36 -8.88 22.72
CA LEU A 229 35.63 -8.29 23.10
C LEU A 229 36.66 -9.38 23.42
N GLN A 230 36.28 -10.41 24.17
CA GLN A 230 37.17 -11.53 24.48
C GLN A 230 37.57 -12.32 23.22
N ARG A 231 36.63 -12.54 22.31
CA ARG A 231 36.86 -13.30 21.07
C ARG A 231 37.69 -12.56 20.03
N TRP A 232 37.49 -11.25 19.88
CA TRP A 232 37.97 -10.50 18.72
C TRP A 232 39.04 -9.44 19.02
N ALA A 233 39.24 -9.06 20.28
CA ALA A 233 40.28 -8.10 20.67
C ALA A 233 41.52 -8.74 21.29
N SER A 234 41.56 -10.07 21.38
CA SER A 234 42.71 -10.87 21.82
C SER A 234 43.80 -10.97 20.76
#